data_AF-A0A924MGM5-F1
#
_entry.id   AF-A0A924MGM5-F1
#
_cell.length_a   1.000
_cell.length_b   1.000
_cell.length_c   1.000
_cell.angle_alpha   90.00
_cell.angle_beta   90.00
_cell.angle_gamma   90.00
#
_symmetry.space_group_name_H-M   'P 1'
#
loop_
_entity.id
_entity.type
_entity.pdbx_description
1 polymer ?
#
loop_
_entity_poly.entity_id
_entity_poly.type
_entity_poly.pdbx_seq_one_letter_code
_entity_poly.pdbx_strand_id
1 'polypeptide(L)' 'MKLNLNIQPLSSWMNVTHQPLVISGPCSAETEEQLLATARLLKATGKVSVLRAGIWKPRTRPGE' A
#
# COMPACT_ATOMS: atom_id res chain seq x y z
N MET A 1 17.98 -8.34 -23.96
CA MET A 1 16.66 -7.83 -24.44
C MET A 1 16.36 -6.53 -23.69
N LYS A 2 16.27 -5.38 -24.37
CA LYS A 2 15.90 -4.11 -23.72
C LYS A 2 14.38 -4.01 -23.69
N LEU A 3 13.80 -3.94 -22.49
CA LEU A 3 12.39 -3.64 -22.32
C LEU A 3 12.19 -2.14 -22.45
N ASN A 4 11.40 -1.72 -23.44
CA ASN A 4 10.93 -0.34 -23.55
C ASN A 4 9.63 -0.23 -22.74
N LEU A 5 9.73 0.28 -21.51
CA LEU A 5 8.58 0.47 -20.63
C LEU A 5 8.09 1.91 -20.72
N ASN A 6 6.78 2.09 -20.93
CA ASN A 6 6.11 3.38 -20.81
C ASN A 6 5.74 3.62 -19.34
N ILE A 7 6.68 4.14 -18.56
CA ILE A 7 6.49 4.41 -17.13
C ILE A 7 5.94 5.83 -16.97
N GLN A 8 4.70 5.93 -16.48
CA GLN A 8 4.10 7.22 -16.16
C GLN A 8 4.72 7.84 -14.91
N PRO A 9 4.93 9.17 -14.87
CA PRO A 9 5.49 9.83 -13.69
C PRO A 9 4.50 9.74 -12.51
N LEU A 10 5.01 9.63 -11.28
CA LEU A 10 4.17 9.55 -10.07
C LEU A 10 3.19 10.74 -9.95
N SER A 11 3.61 11.91 -10.41
CA SER A 11 2.81 13.13 -10.41
C SER A 11 1.60 13.10 -11.34
N SER A 12 1.49 12.12 -12.25
CA SER A 12 0.31 12.03 -13.13
C SER A 12 -0.93 11.46 -12.44
N TRP A 13 -0.76 10.82 -11.28
CA TRP A 13 -1.87 10.18 -10.54
C TRP A 13 -1.83 10.41 -9.02
N MET A 14 -0.83 11.13 -8.51
CA MET A 14 -0.71 11.48 -7.09
C MET A 14 -0.15 12.90 -6.92
N ASN A 15 -0.68 13.64 -5.94
CA ASN A 15 -0.10 14.92 -5.54
C ASN A 15 1.22 14.67 -4.80
N VAL A 16 2.33 14.80 -5.54
CA VAL A 16 3.68 14.66 -4.99
C VAL A 16 4.03 15.92 -4.21
N THR A 17 4.36 15.76 -2.93
CA THR A 17 4.87 16.83 -2.09
C THR A 17 6.40 16.71 -1.96
N HIS A 18 7.06 17.68 -1.30
CA HIS A 18 8.50 17.60 -1.01
C HIS A 18 8.86 16.57 0.08
N GLN A 19 7.88 15.84 0.62
CA GLN A 19 8.08 14.85 1.67
C GLN A 19 8.25 13.45 1.06
N PRO A 20 9.00 12.54 1.72
CA PRO A 20 9.12 11.16 1.26
C PRO A 20 7.74 10.49 1.12
N LEU A 21 7.56 9.71 0.04
CA LEU A 21 6.38 8.89 -0.14
C LEU A 21 6.38 7.74 0.86
N VAL A 22 5.39 7.71 1.76
CA VAL A 22 5.24 6.63 2.74
C VAL A 22 4.07 5.72 2.37
N ILE A 23 4.37 4.44 2.19
CA ILE A 23 3.40 3.36 1.97
C ILE A 23 3.35 2.50 3.24
N SER A 24 2.20 2.47 3.91
CA SER A 24 2.04 1.74 5.17
C SER A 24 0.70 1.02 5.23
N GLY A 25 0.56 0.07 6.15
CA GLY A 25 -0.63 -0.74 6.29
C GLY A 25 -0.31 -2.14 6.80
N PRO A 26 -1.35 -2.94 7.05
CA PRO A 26 -1.17 -4.27 7.61
C PRO A 26 -0.44 -5.20 6.64
N CYS A 27 0.14 -6.26 7.18
CA CYS A 27 0.78 -7.28 6.34
C CYS A 27 -0.23 -7.94 5.40
N SER A 28 -1.41 -8.28 5.93
CA SER A 28 -2.52 -8.93 5.22
C SER A 28 -3.82 -8.15 5.42
N ALA A 29 -4.74 -8.25 4.47
CA ALA A 29 -6.11 -7.82 4.63
C ALA A 29 -6.89 -8.93 5.33
N GLU A 30 -7.08 -8.83 6.64
CA GLU A 30 -7.65 -9.93 7.45
C GLU A 30 -9.17 -9.77 7.62
N THR A 31 -9.63 -8.58 8.00
CA THR A 31 -11.06 -8.23 8.05
C THR A 31 -11.29 -6.79 7.59
N GLU A 32 -12.54 -6.45 7.28
CA GLU A 32 -12.93 -5.08 6.92
C GLU A 32 -12.68 -4.10 8.08
N GLU A 33 -13.04 -4.49 9.31
CA GLU A 33 -12.90 -3.66 10.50
C GLU A 33 -11.42 -3.35 10.78
N GLN A 34 -10.57 -4.37 10.69
CA GLN A 34 -9.13 -4.24 10.87
C GLN A 34 -8.52 -3.29 9.82
N LEU A 35 -8.93 -3.43 8.55
CA LEU A 35 -8.49 -2.56 7.47
C LEU A 35 -8.92 -1.11 7.68
N LEU A 36 -10.20 -0.87 7.96
CA LEU A 36 -10.74 0.48 8.15
C LEU A 36 -10.17 1.14 9.40
N ALA A 37 -9.99 0.40 10.50
CA ALA A 37 -9.32 0.90 11.70
C ALA A 37 -7.89 1.34 11.39
N THR A 38 -7.12 0.49 10.69
CA THR A 38 -5.74 0.81 10.31
C THR A 38 -5.69 2.03 9.39
N ALA A 39 -6.56 2.10 8.38
CA ALA A 39 -6.61 3.22 7.45
C ALA A 39 -6.90 4.56 8.16
N ARG A 40 -7.86 4.56 9.09
CA ARG A 40 -8.22 5.75 9.87
C ARG A 40 -7.05 6.21 10.75
N LEU A 41 -6.39 5.29 11.45
CA LEU A 41 -5.23 5.59 12.29
C LEU A 41 -4.05 6.14 11.47
N LEU A 42 -3.74 5.51 10.33
CA LEU A 42 -2.66 5.99 9.45
C LEU A 42 -2.97 7.38 8.87
N LYS A 43 -4.23 7.61 8.44
CA LYS A 43 -4.67 8.94 7.96
C LYS A 43 -4.52 10.01 9.05
N ALA A 44 -4.87 9.69 10.30
CA ALA A 44 -4.76 10.62 11.42
C ALA A 44 -3.31 11.07 11.70
N THR A 45 -2.30 10.29 11.29
CA THR A 45 -0.90 10.68 11.44
C THR A 45 -0.48 11.81 10.49
N GLY A 46 -1.19 12.01 9.37
CA GLY A 46 -0.80 12.93 8.31
C GLY A 46 0.49 12.57 7.55
N LYS A 47 1.09 11.39 7.82
CA LYS A 47 2.40 10.99 7.28
C LYS A 47 2.32 9.94 6.17
N VAL A 48 1.20 9.24 6.04
CA VAL A 48 1.06 8.10 5.12
C VAL A 48 0.26 8.51 3.90
N SER A 49 0.85 8.33 2.72
CA SER A 49 0.24 8.69 1.44
C SER A 49 -0.56 7.54 0.83
N VAL A 50 -0.16 6.30 1.11
CA VAL A 50 -0.77 5.10 0.51
C VAL A 50 -0.97 4.02 1.56
N LEU A 51 -2.17 3.44 1.58
CA LEU A 51 -2.49 2.23 2.34
C LEU A 51 -2.12 1.00 1.51
N ARG A 52 -1.35 0.07 2.08
CA ARG A 52 -1.09 -1.26 1.49
C ARG A 52 -1.72 -2.37 2.34
N ALA A 53 -2.14 -3.46 1.71
CA ALA A 53 -2.50 -4.70 2.38
C ALA A 53 -2.33 -5.87 1.41
N GLY A 54 -1.83 -7.02 1.91
CA GLY A 54 -1.73 -8.22 1.08
C GLY A 54 -3.04 -9.02 1.06
N ILE A 55 -3.59 -9.27 -0.13
CA ILE A 55 -4.79 -10.11 -0.31
C ILE A 55 -4.40 -11.59 -0.38
N TRP A 56 -3.42 -11.93 -1.21
CA TRP A 56 -2.85 -13.27 -1.29
C TRP A 56 -1.45 -13.30 -0.68
N LYS A 57 -1.25 -14.25 0.23
CA LYS A 57 0.07 -14.55 0.80
C LYS A 57 0.48 -15.95 0.35
N PRO A 58 1.68 -16.11 -0.24
CA PRO A 58 2.19 -17.45 -0.49
C PRO A 58 2.36 -18.15 0.86
N ARG A 59 1.62 -19.25 1.06
CA ARG A 59 1.71 -20.07 2.26
C ARG A 59 2.61 -21.25 1.92
N THR A 60 3.67 -21.43 2.70
CA THR A 60 4.53 -22.61 2.63
C THR A 60 3.78 -23.89 3.02
N ARG A 61 2.74 -23.77 3.86
CA ARG A 61 1.86 -24.86 4.28
C ARG A 61 0.39 -24.42 4.14
N PRO A 62 -0.26 -24.71 3.01
CA PRO A 62 -1.69 -24.41 2.80
C PRO A 62 -2.58 -25.50 3.41
N GLY A 63 -3.56 -25.13 4.24
CA GLY A 63 -4.60 -26.04 4.74
C GLY A 63 -4.27 -26.84 6.00
N GLU A 64 -3.08 -26.62 6.59
CA GLU A 64 -2.66 -27.15 7.90
C GLU A 64 -2.73 -26.09 9.00
#